data_AF-A0A9W8LAV3-F1
#
_entry.id   AF-A0A9W8LAV3-F1
#
_cell.length_a   1.000
_cell.length_b   1.000
_cell.length_c   1.000
_cell.angle_alpha   90.00
_cell.angle_beta   90.00
_cell.angle_gamma   90.00
#
_symmetry.space_group_name_H-M   'P 1'
#
loop_
_entity.id
_entity.type
_entity.pdbx_description
1 polymer ?
#
loop_
_entity_poly.entity_id
_entity_poly.type
_entity_poly.pdbx_seq_one_letter_code
_entity_poly.pdbx_strand_id
1 'polypeptide(L)'
;MARRNYYDIDDILAGQERVPCVLRADLDGLGSAGSGGASKVHRNARWALPYWMADRLNEEDYVDMEVSPVFSKRANRMYAASPESMQLRAICQHYYQFGLQLGDMVPEIPHVLRNMYVQRVIKVARIAQQGQNVEALDFVQSLDKTETRMLKLCQQAQSAISDWHKNQAYALKRAAVVSAAGS
;
A
#
# COMPACT_ATOMS: atom_id res chain seq x y z
N MET A 1 17.57 0.85 0.38
CA MET A 1 16.50 0.71 1.38
C MET A 1 15.53 1.86 1.21
N ALA A 2 14.23 1.59 1.15
CA ALA A 2 13.21 2.60 0.89
C ALA A 2 12.96 3.42 2.16
N ARG A 3 13.63 4.57 2.27
CA ARG A 3 13.46 5.51 3.38
C ARG A 3 12.08 6.15 3.25
N ARG A 4 11.22 6.00 4.27
CA ARG A 4 9.90 6.65 4.31
C ARG A 4 10.03 8.14 4.00
N ASN A 5 9.23 8.62 3.05
CA ASN A 5 9.13 10.03 2.78
C ASN A 5 8.05 10.65 3.67
N TYR A 6 8.46 11.55 4.56
CA TYR A 6 7.55 12.24 5.47
C TYR A 6 6.44 13.03 4.75
N TYR A 7 6.69 13.50 3.52
CA TYR A 7 5.73 14.30 2.76
C TYR A 7 4.89 13.47 1.78
N ASP A 8 5.15 12.17 1.67
CA ASP A 8 4.34 11.29 0.84
C ASP A 8 3.17 10.73 1.67
N ILE A 9 1.96 11.11 1.30
CA ILE A 9 0.73 10.67 1.96
C ILE A 9 0.59 9.15 1.86
N ASP A 10 0.93 8.56 0.71
CA ASP A 10 0.79 7.13 0.51
C ASP A 10 1.79 6.35 1.41
N ASP A 11 2.99 6.90 1.66
CA ASP A 11 3.96 6.31 2.61
C ASP A 11 3.47 6.37 4.07
N ILE A 12 2.85 7.49 4.47
CA ILE A 12 2.24 7.64 5.81
C ILE A 12 1.12 6.62 5.99
N LEU A 13 0.24 6.50 4.99
CA LEU A 13 -0.89 5.56 5.02
C LEU A 13 -0.40 4.11 5.00
N ALA A 14 0.64 3.79 4.23
CA ALA A 14 1.27 2.47 4.27
C ALA A 14 1.82 2.12 5.66
N GLY A 15 2.33 3.12 6.39
CA GLY A 15 2.81 2.93 7.76
C GLY A 15 1.72 2.64 8.80
N GLN A 16 0.46 3.00 8.52
CA GLN A 16 -0.69 2.72 9.41
C GLN A 16 -1.13 1.25 9.39
N GLU A 17 -0.63 0.46 8.45
CA GLU A 17 -0.94 -0.96 8.36
C GLU A 17 -0.53 -1.67 9.66
N ARG A 18 -1.41 -2.52 10.19
CA ARG A 18 -1.19 -3.19 11.48
C ARG A 18 -0.35 -4.45 11.29
N VAL A 19 0.63 -4.62 12.18
CA VAL A 19 1.56 -5.76 12.20
C VAL A 19 1.41 -6.51 13.52
N PRO A 20 1.40 -7.86 13.50
CA PRO A 20 1.42 -8.66 14.71
C PRO A 20 2.70 -8.43 15.50
N CYS A 21 2.56 -8.32 16.81
CA CYS A 21 3.60 -7.91 17.73
C CYS A 21 3.44 -8.67 19.05
N VAL A 22 4.54 -9.16 19.63
CA VAL A 22 4.57 -9.82 20.94
C VAL A 22 5.32 -8.96 21.93
N LEU A 23 4.69 -8.61 23.05
CA LEU A 23 5.34 -7.78 24.08
C LEU A 23 6.46 -8.51 24.80
N ARG A 24 7.61 -7.85 24.99
CA ARG A 24 8.74 -8.39 25.75
C ARG A 24 8.78 -7.95 27.21
N ALA A 25 8.06 -6.89 27.57
CA ALA A 25 7.99 -6.35 28.92
C ALA A 25 6.55 -6.29 29.45
N ASP A 26 6.41 -6.29 30.78
CA ASP A 26 5.16 -5.94 31.44
C ASP A 26 4.98 -4.42 31.36
N LEU A 27 3.80 -3.96 30.93
CA LEU A 27 3.49 -2.54 30.79
C LEU A 27 2.31 -2.16 31.67
N ASP A 28 2.50 -1.16 32.51
CA ASP A 28 1.45 -0.61 33.37
C ASP A 28 0.70 0.53 32.64
N GLY A 29 -0.63 0.58 32.77
CA GLY A 29 -1.45 1.70 32.30
C GLY A 29 -1.87 1.65 30.83
N LEU A 30 -1.48 0.61 30.08
CA LEU A 30 -1.82 0.43 28.65
C LEU A 30 -2.96 -0.58 28.41
N GLY A 31 -3.53 -1.17 29.46
CA GLY A 31 -4.68 -2.05 29.27
C GLY A 31 -6.00 -1.29 29.04
N SER A 32 -7.02 -2.03 28.59
CA SER A 32 -8.32 -1.49 28.18
C SER A 32 -8.96 -0.59 29.25
N ALA A 33 -9.38 0.61 28.83
CA ALA A 33 -10.10 1.58 29.65
C ALA A 33 -11.52 1.07 29.97
N GLY A 34 -11.61 0.18 30.96
CA GLY A 34 -12.86 -0.39 31.46
C GLY A 34 -12.73 -1.11 32.80
N SER A 35 -11.50 -1.44 33.23
CA SER A 35 -11.23 -1.93 34.58
C SER A 35 -10.75 -0.74 35.43
N GLY A 36 -11.45 -0.43 36.52
CA GLY A 36 -11.18 0.68 37.43
C GLY A 36 -9.89 0.51 38.27
N GLY A 37 -8.76 0.36 37.61
CA GLY A 37 -7.42 0.26 38.18
C GLY A 37 -6.38 0.23 37.06
N ALA A 38 -5.14 0.65 37.36
CA ALA A 38 -4.03 0.65 36.40
C ALA A 38 -3.94 -0.71 35.69
N SER A 39 -4.41 -0.77 34.44
CA SER A 39 -4.55 -2.03 33.73
C SER A 39 -3.18 -2.46 33.26
N LYS A 40 -2.65 -3.51 33.90
CA LYS A 40 -1.35 -4.09 33.59
C LYS A 40 -1.48 -5.01 32.38
N VAL A 41 -0.55 -4.87 31.45
CA VAL A 41 -0.42 -5.76 30.30
C VAL A 41 0.79 -6.62 30.54
N HIS A 42 0.59 -7.92 30.51
CA HIS A 42 1.66 -8.87 30.75
C HIS A 42 2.55 -9.07 29.52
N ARG A 43 3.81 -9.39 29.77
CA ARG A 43 4.76 -9.92 28.81
C ARG A 43 4.13 -11.08 28.03
N ASN A 44 4.51 -11.21 26.77
CA ASN A 44 3.99 -12.16 25.78
C ASN A 44 2.55 -11.91 25.34
N ALA A 45 1.92 -10.80 25.74
CA ALA A 45 0.65 -10.39 25.15
C ALA A 45 0.84 -10.07 23.65
N ARG A 46 -0.12 -10.52 22.83
CA ARG A 46 -0.14 -10.30 21.38
C ARG A 46 -0.93 -9.05 21.04
N TRP A 47 -0.28 -8.10 20.38
CA TRP A 47 -0.87 -6.86 19.91
C TRP A 47 -0.80 -6.75 18.39
N ALA A 48 -1.70 -5.95 17.83
CA ALA A 48 -1.66 -5.54 16.44
C ALA A 48 -1.40 -4.04 16.42
N LEU A 49 -0.13 -3.65 16.22
CA LEU A 49 0.31 -2.26 16.28
C LEU A 49 0.51 -1.71 14.86
N PRO A 50 0.28 -0.42 14.61
CA PRO A 50 0.67 0.21 13.35
C PRO A 50 2.18 0.03 13.12
N TYR A 51 2.57 -0.27 11.88
CA TYR A 51 3.96 -0.57 11.55
C TYR A 51 4.92 0.58 11.92
N TRP A 52 4.51 1.85 11.75
CA TRP A 52 5.35 2.99 12.15
C TRP A 52 5.73 3.02 13.62
N MET A 53 4.92 2.43 14.49
CA MET A 53 5.16 2.33 15.92
C MET A 53 5.88 1.03 16.26
N ALA A 54 5.45 -0.09 15.65
CA ALA A 54 6.05 -1.41 15.85
C ALA A 54 7.54 -1.42 15.50
N ASP A 55 7.92 -0.78 14.39
CA ASP A 55 9.30 -0.66 13.92
C ASP A 55 10.23 -0.06 15.00
N ARG A 56 9.83 1.09 15.58
CA ARG A 56 10.58 1.76 16.65
C ARG A 56 10.61 0.97 17.95
N LEU A 57 9.49 0.36 18.34
CA LEU A 57 9.44 -0.45 19.57
C LEU A 57 10.24 -1.75 19.45
N ASN A 58 10.38 -2.28 18.24
CA ASN A 58 11.20 -3.45 17.95
C ASN A 58 12.69 -3.11 17.93
N GLU A 59 13.08 -1.95 17.40
CA GLU A 59 14.48 -1.44 17.49
C GLU A 59 14.95 -1.29 18.95
N GLU A 60 14.04 -0.89 19.84
CA GLU A 60 14.31 -0.68 21.28
C GLU A 60 14.00 -1.93 22.15
N ASP A 61 13.80 -3.11 21.54
CA ASP A 61 13.56 -4.39 22.23
C ASP A 61 12.32 -4.47 23.16
N TYR A 62 11.35 -3.55 23.04
CA TYR A 62 10.09 -3.60 23.80
C TYR A 62 9.09 -4.63 23.25
N VAL A 63 9.17 -4.89 21.95
CA VAL A 63 8.22 -5.73 21.20
C VAL A 63 8.98 -6.60 20.20
N ASP A 64 8.58 -7.86 20.07
CA ASP A 64 8.94 -8.72 18.95
C ASP A 64 7.94 -8.52 17.81
N MET A 65 8.38 -7.85 16.75
CA MET A 65 7.57 -7.68 15.55
C MET A 65 7.58 -8.97 14.72
N GLU A 66 6.40 -9.51 14.43
CA GLU A 66 6.23 -10.68 13.57
C GLU A 66 5.97 -10.26 12.12
N VAL A 67 6.32 -11.13 11.16
CA VAL A 67 6.03 -10.87 9.74
C VAL A 67 4.52 -10.81 9.52
N SER A 68 4.04 -9.73 8.90
CA SER A 68 2.62 -9.58 8.56
C SER A 68 2.11 -10.77 7.74
N PRO A 69 0.90 -11.29 8.02
CA PRO A 69 0.33 -12.44 7.31
C PRO A 69 0.23 -12.21 5.80
N VAL A 70 0.10 -10.95 5.37
CA VAL A 70 0.15 -10.52 3.96
C VAL A 70 1.44 -10.97 3.29
N PHE A 71 2.58 -10.94 3.98
CA PHE A 71 3.87 -11.35 3.45
C PHE A 71 4.36 -12.69 4.01
N SER A 72 3.44 -13.51 4.53
CA SER A 72 3.78 -14.86 4.97
C SER A 72 4.31 -15.70 3.80
N LYS A 73 5.16 -16.69 4.10
CA LYS A 73 5.69 -17.61 3.07
C LYS A 73 4.58 -18.28 2.25
N ARG A 74 3.44 -18.60 2.87
CA ARG A 74 2.26 -19.16 2.20
C ARG A 74 1.65 -18.15 1.23
N ALA A 75 1.41 -16.92 1.69
CA ALA A 75 0.85 -15.85 0.87
C ALA A 75 1.74 -15.55 -0.34
N ASN A 76 3.05 -15.41 -0.13
CA ASN A 76 4.01 -15.16 -1.20
C ASN A 76 4.02 -16.27 -2.27
N ARG A 77 3.90 -17.54 -1.88
CA ARG A 77 3.76 -18.66 -2.83
C ARG A 77 2.46 -18.59 -3.63
N MET A 78 1.36 -18.22 -2.99
CA MET A 78 0.08 -18.03 -3.68
C MET A 78 0.15 -16.88 -4.69
N TYR A 79 0.73 -15.75 -4.30
CA TYR A 79 0.89 -14.58 -5.19
C TYR A 79 1.78 -14.91 -6.38
N ALA A 80 2.87 -15.65 -6.16
CA ALA A 80 3.77 -16.07 -7.22
C ALA A 80 3.10 -17.02 -8.23
N ALA A 81 2.10 -17.81 -7.82
CA ALA A 81 1.41 -18.75 -8.71
C ALA A 81 0.47 -18.06 -9.69
N SER A 82 -0.22 -16.98 -9.27
CA SER A 82 -1.12 -16.23 -10.17
C SER A 82 -1.17 -14.75 -9.80
N PRO A 83 -0.16 -13.95 -10.20
CA PRO A 83 -0.09 -12.52 -9.88
C PRO A 83 -1.29 -11.70 -10.36
N GLU A 84 -1.79 -11.98 -11.55
CA GLU A 84 -2.85 -11.17 -12.17
C GLU A 84 -4.24 -11.37 -11.57
N SER A 85 -4.50 -12.51 -10.92
CA SER A 85 -5.81 -12.83 -10.33
C SER A 85 -5.95 -12.31 -8.90
N MET A 86 -4.86 -11.87 -8.28
CA MET A 86 -4.89 -11.39 -6.90
C MET A 86 -5.59 -10.04 -6.77
N GLN A 87 -6.44 -9.94 -5.75
CA GLN A 87 -7.10 -8.72 -5.33
C GLN A 87 -6.22 -7.95 -4.34
N LEU A 88 -5.18 -7.28 -4.85
CA LEU A 88 -4.21 -6.56 -4.01
C LEU A 88 -4.89 -5.56 -3.07
N ARG A 89 -5.87 -4.78 -3.55
CA ARG A 89 -6.63 -3.83 -2.72
C ARG A 89 -7.29 -4.46 -1.50
N ALA A 90 -7.83 -5.67 -1.65
CA ALA A 90 -8.50 -6.40 -0.57
C ALA A 90 -7.51 -7.01 0.42
N ILE A 91 -6.30 -7.35 -0.06
CA ILE A 91 -5.21 -7.89 0.75
C ILE A 91 -4.56 -6.76 1.58
N CYS A 92 -4.13 -5.70 0.90
CA CYS A 92 -3.51 -4.52 1.49
C CYS A 92 -3.60 -3.36 0.49
N GLN A 93 -4.20 -2.25 0.90
CA GLN A 93 -4.41 -1.10 -0.01
C GLN A 93 -3.12 -0.42 -0.47
N HIS A 94 -2.04 -0.60 0.28
CA HIS A 94 -0.69 -0.07 0.02
C HIS A 94 0.33 -1.21 -0.09
N TYR A 95 -0.04 -2.32 -0.76
CA TYR A 95 0.74 -3.57 -0.80
C TYR A 95 2.22 -3.36 -1.16
N TYR A 96 2.52 -2.61 -2.23
CA TYR A 96 3.90 -2.44 -2.67
C TYR A 96 4.71 -1.55 -1.70
N GLN A 97 4.15 -0.42 -1.26
CA GLN A 97 4.83 0.46 -0.32
C GLN A 97 5.05 -0.19 1.04
N PHE A 98 4.02 -0.85 1.57
CA PHE A 98 4.10 -1.55 2.84
C PHE A 98 5.11 -2.71 2.77
N GLY A 99 5.12 -3.47 1.67
CA GLY A 99 6.12 -4.51 1.47
C GLY A 99 7.55 -3.99 1.37
N LEU A 100 7.77 -2.83 0.71
CA LEU A 100 9.10 -2.21 0.67
C LEU A 100 9.58 -1.77 2.05
N GLN A 101 8.67 -1.34 2.92
CA GLN A 101 8.97 -0.99 4.30
C GLN A 101 9.35 -2.24 5.12
N LEU A 102 8.69 -3.38 4.91
CA LEU A 102 9.01 -4.65 5.56
C LEU A 102 10.23 -5.38 4.96
N GLY A 103 10.79 -4.88 3.86
CA GLY A 103 11.86 -5.55 3.12
C GLY A 103 13.12 -5.80 3.94
N ASP A 104 13.38 -4.98 4.96
CA ASP A 104 14.53 -5.13 5.85
C ASP A 104 14.35 -6.31 6.82
N MET A 105 13.11 -6.67 7.16
CA MET A 105 12.81 -7.84 7.99
C MET A 105 12.80 -9.16 7.23
N VAL A 106 12.40 -9.14 5.94
CA VAL A 106 12.27 -10.36 5.14
C VAL A 106 12.95 -10.16 3.78
N PRO A 107 14.12 -10.76 3.56
CA PRO A 107 14.96 -10.50 2.38
C PRO A 107 14.32 -10.95 1.06
N GLU A 108 13.32 -11.84 1.10
CA GLU A 108 12.62 -12.34 -0.09
C GLU A 108 11.56 -11.35 -0.62
N ILE A 109 11.05 -10.43 0.22
CA ILE A 109 9.93 -9.54 -0.14
C ILE A 109 10.24 -8.70 -1.40
N PRO A 110 11.41 -8.04 -1.54
CA PRO A 110 11.69 -7.22 -2.72
C PRO A 110 11.56 -8.00 -4.04
N HIS A 111 11.99 -9.27 -4.06
CA HIS A 111 11.86 -10.11 -5.24
C HIS A 111 10.41 -10.49 -5.54
N VAL A 112 9.62 -10.81 -4.51
CA VAL A 112 8.18 -11.11 -4.64
C VAL A 112 7.43 -9.89 -5.17
N LEU A 113 7.68 -8.70 -4.61
CA LEU A 113 7.06 -7.45 -5.05
C LEU A 113 7.41 -7.12 -6.50
N ARG A 114 8.69 -7.27 -6.88
CA ARG A 114 9.14 -7.04 -8.25
C ARG A 114 8.42 -7.97 -9.22
N ASN A 115 8.34 -9.26 -8.92
CA ASN A 115 7.69 -10.23 -9.80
C ASN A 115 6.20 -9.95 -9.94
N MET A 116 5.53 -9.61 -8.82
CA MET A 116 4.13 -9.20 -8.82
C MET A 116 3.90 -7.98 -9.72
N TYR A 117 4.73 -6.95 -9.56
CA TYR A 117 4.62 -5.70 -10.30
C TYR A 117 4.88 -5.90 -11.80
N VAL A 118 5.95 -6.59 -12.18
CA VAL A 118 6.32 -6.81 -13.59
C VAL A 118 5.26 -7.60 -14.34
N GLN A 119 4.64 -8.60 -13.72
CA GLN A 119 3.57 -9.38 -14.35
C GLN A 119 2.30 -8.54 -14.54
N ARG A 120 1.99 -7.65 -13.59
CA ARG A 120 0.75 -6.87 -13.61
C ARG A 120 0.85 -5.56 -14.39
N VAL A 121 2.03 -4.93 -14.48
CA VAL A 121 2.20 -3.60 -15.10
C VAL A 121 1.82 -3.60 -16.59
N ILE A 122 2.11 -4.68 -17.30
CA ILE A 122 1.74 -4.84 -18.72
C ILE A 122 0.22 -4.81 -18.87
N LYS A 123 -0.50 -5.50 -17.98
CA LYS A 123 -1.96 -5.53 -17.97
C LYS A 123 -2.56 -4.19 -17.59
N VAL A 124 -2.00 -3.50 -16.60
CA VAL A 124 -2.38 -2.12 -16.23
C VAL A 124 -2.26 -1.19 -17.44
N ALA A 125 -1.11 -1.21 -18.13
CA ALA A 125 -0.88 -0.38 -19.31
C ALA A 125 -1.82 -0.71 -20.47
N ARG A 126 -2.11 -2.01 -20.70
CA ARG A 126 -3.07 -2.44 -21.72
C ARG A 126 -4.48 -1.95 -21.43
N ILE A 127 -4.94 -2.08 -20.18
CA ILE A 127 -6.26 -1.59 -19.75
C ILE A 127 -6.37 -0.08 -19.89
N ALA A 128 -5.29 0.66 -19.60
CA ALA A 128 -5.26 2.09 -19.82
C ALA A 128 -5.60 2.45 -21.28
N GLN A 129 -5.06 1.69 -22.24
CA GLN A 129 -5.21 1.94 -23.68
C GLN A 129 -6.56 1.51 -24.25
N GLN A 130 -7.12 0.40 -23.79
CA GLN A 130 -8.28 -0.28 -24.39
C GLN A 130 -9.65 0.30 -23.99
N GLY A 131 -9.71 1.20 -23.00
CA GLY A 131 -10.98 1.77 -22.53
C GLY A 131 -11.77 0.83 -21.60
N GLN A 132 -13.00 1.21 -21.25
CA GLN A 132 -13.79 0.46 -20.25
C GLN A 132 -14.36 -0.85 -20.83
N ASN A 133 -13.97 -1.97 -20.22
CA ASN A 133 -14.51 -3.31 -20.42
C ASN A 133 -14.82 -3.93 -19.03
N VAL A 134 -15.74 -4.88 -18.93
CA VAL A 134 -16.14 -5.53 -17.67
C VAL A 134 -14.95 -6.23 -17.01
N GLU A 135 -14.16 -7.00 -17.76
CA GLU A 135 -12.93 -7.62 -17.23
C GLU A 135 -11.89 -6.59 -16.75
N ALA A 136 -11.88 -5.41 -17.39
CA ALA A 136 -11.03 -4.31 -16.97
C ALA A 136 -11.53 -3.71 -15.65
N LEU A 137 -12.85 -3.68 -15.39
CA LEU A 137 -13.41 -3.16 -14.15
C LEU A 137 -12.98 -3.98 -12.94
N ASP A 138 -13.12 -5.31 -13.01
CA ASP A 138 -12.73 -6.22 -11.92
C ASP A 138 -11.23 -6.10 -11.62
N PHE A 139 -10.40 -6.05 -12.66
CA PHE A 139 -8.96 -5.85 -12.48
C PHE A 139 -8.64 -4.47 -11.91
N VAL A 140 -9.31 -3.40 -12.33
CA VAL A 140 -9.12 -2.04 -11.80
C VAL A 140 -9.48 -1.98 -10.31
N GLN A 141 -10.53 -2.69 -9.88
CA GLN A 141 -10.90 -2.79 -8.47
C GLN A 141 -9.85 -3.55 -7.65
N SER A 142 -9.14 -4.50 -8.28
CA SER A 142 -8.06 -5.28 -7.66
C SER A 142 -6.80 -4.46 -7.33
N LEU A 143 -6.60 -3.30 -7.98
CA LEU A 143 -5.32 -2.59 -7.96
C LEU A 143 -4.96 -2.00 -6.59
N ASP A 144 -3.68 -2.12 -6.25
CA ASP A 144 -3.03 -1.32 -5.20
C ASP A 144 -3.03 0.19 -5.54
N LYS A 145 -2.74 1.06 -4.56
CA LYS A 145 -2.55 2.51 -4.78
C LYS A 145 -1.46 2.84 -5.80
N THR A 146 -0.35 2.10 -5.80
CA THR A 146 0.76 2.26 -6.75
C THR A 146 0.30 1.97 -8.18
N GLU A 147 -0.39 0.84 -8.38
CA GLU A 147 -0.95 0.45 -9.67
C GLU A 147 -2.07 1.41 -10.11
N THR A 148 -2.90 1.86 -9.18
CA THR A 148 -3.95 2.86 -9.44
C THR A 148 -3.34 4.18 -9.94
N ARG A 149 -2.23 4.62 -9.32
CA ARG A 149 -1.50 5.82 -9.76
C ARG A 149 -0.93 5.62 -11.16
N MET A 150 -0.29 4.48 -11.43
CA MET A 150 0.23 4.14 -12.75
C MET A 150 -0.86 4.14 -13.82
N LEU A 151 -2.01 3.52 -13.54
CA LEU A 151 -3.16 3.51 -14.45
C LEU A 151 -3.61 4.93 -14.81
N LYS A 152 -3.77 5.81 -13.81
CA LYS A 152 -4.16 7.20 -14.01
C LYS A 152 -3.15 7.96 -14.88
N LEU A 153 -1.85 7.76 -14.62
CA LEU A 153 -0.79 8.37 -15.41
C LEU A 153 -0.82 7.91 -16.87
N CYS A 154 -1.01 6.61 -17.12
CA CYS A 154 -1.15 6.08 -18.47
C CYS A 154 -2.38 6.67 -19.19
N GLN A 155 -3.52 6.77 -18.51
CA GLN A 155 -4.74 7.37 -19.08
C GLN A 155 -4.55 8.86 -19.40
N GLN A 156 -3.90 9.61 -18.51
CA GLN A 156 -3.58 11.03 -18.72
C GLN A 156 -2.61 11.22 -19.89
N ALA A 157 -1.60 10.35 -20.01
CA ALA A 157 -0.67 10.39 -21.13
C ALA A 157 -1.37 10.12 -22.46
N GLN A 158 -2.29 9.14 -22.50
CA GLN A 158 -3.07 8.83 -23.69
C GLN A 158 -4.01 9.98 -24.08
N SER A 159 -4.68 10.60 -23.11
CA SER A 159 -5.53 11.76 -23.38
C SER A 159 -4.71 12.94 -23.91
N ALA A 160 -3.54 13.21 -23.31
CA ALA A 160 -2.63 14.27 -23.76
C ALA A 160 -2.13 14.05 -25.19
N ILE A 161 -1.78 12.80 -25.55
CA ILE A 161 -1.39 12.43 -26.91
C ILE A 161 -2.58 12.61 -27.87
N SER A 162 -3.79 12.20 -27.49
CA SER A 162 -5.00 12.40 -28.30
C SER A 162 -5.29 13.88 -28.55
N ASP A 163 -5.16 14.71 -27.52
CA ASP A 163 -5.37 16.16 -27.61
C ASP A 163 -4.32 16.82 -28.50
N TRP A 164 -3.06 16.36 -28.43
CA TRP A 164 -1.99 16.81 -29.32
C TRP A 164 -2.30 16.47 -30.79
N HIS A 165 -2.70 15.23 -31.08
CA HIS A 165 -3.09 14.82 -32.44
C HIS A 165 -4.26 15.63 -33.01
N LYS A 166 -5.19 16.07 -32.16
CA LYS A 166 -6.33 16.91 -32.55
C LYS A 166 -6.00 18.40 -32.63
N ASN A 167 -4.73 18.78 -32.43
CA ASN A 167 -4.27 20.16 -32.32
C ASN A 167 -5.00 20.97 -31.21
N GLN A 168 -5.47 20.28 -30.17
CA GLN A 168 -6.18 20.87 -29.02
C GLN A 168 -5.27 21.08 -27.81
N ALA A 169 -4.04 20.56 -27.84
CA ALA A 169 -3.07 20.69 -26.76
C ALA A 169 -2.65 22.14 -26.47
N TYR A 170 -2.61 23.00 -27.49
CA TYR A 170 -2.20 24.41 -27.35
C TYR A 170 -3.37 25.37 -27.08
N ALA A 171 -4.60 24.85 -27.00
CA ALA A 171 -5.76 25.68 -26.67
C ALA A 171 -5.73 26.04 -25.18
N LEU A 172 -5.55 27.32 -24.88
CA LEU A 172 -5.54 27.84 -23.51
C LEU A 172 -6.93 27.66 -22.89
N LYS A 173 -7.06 26.70 -21.97
CA LYS A 173 -8.25 26.50 -21.14
C LYS A 173 -8.04 27.20 -19.80
N ARG A 174 -9.11 27.78 -19.22
CA ARG A 174 -9.06 28.26 -17.83
C ARG A 174 -8.71 27.11 -16.90
N ALA A 175 -7.82 27.36 -15.94
CA ALA A 175 -7.47 26.36 -14.94
C ALA A 175 -8.70 26.00 -14.08
N ALA A 176 -8.82 24.74 -13.71
CA ALA A 176 -9.93 24.23 -12.89
C ALA A 176 -10.08 24.97 -11.54
N VAL A 177 -8.98 25.50 -11.01
CA VAL A 177 -8.95 26.30 -9.78
C VAL A 177 -9.72 27.62 -9.93
N VAL A 178 -9.70 28.22 -11.14
CA VAL A 178 -10.39 29.49 -11.43
C VAL A 178 -11.89 29.26 -11.68
N SER A 179 -12.29 28.08 -12.17
CA SER A 179 -13.71 27.75 -12.36
C SER A 179 -14.46 27.43 -11.07
N ALA A 180 -13.77 26.99 -10.01
CA ALA A 180 -14.38 26.63 -8.74
C ALA A 180 -14.60 27.81 -7.78
N ALA A 181 -13.93 28.95 -8.00
CA ALA A 181 -14.01 30.13 -7.14
C ALA A 181 -15.10 31.14 -7.55
N GLY A 182 -15.88 30.83 -8.59
CA GLY A 182 -16.90 31.71 -9.17
C GLY A 182 -18.34 31.25 -8.95
N SER A 183 -18.58 30.27 -8.08
CA SER A 183 -19.90 29.73 -7.71
C SER A 183 -20.19 29.94 -6.24
#